data_AF-A0A954UPU8-F1
#
_entry.id   AF-A0A954UPU8-F1
#
_cell.length_a   1.000
_cell.length_b   1.000
_cell.length_c   1.000
_cell.angle_alpha   90.00
_cell.angle_beta   90.00
_cell.angle_gamma   90.00
#
_symmetry.space_group_name_H-M   'P 1'
#
loop_
_entity.id
_entity.type
_entity.pdbx_description
1 polymer ?
#
loop_
_entity_poly.entity_id
_entity_poly.type
_entity_poly.pdbx_seq_one_letter_code
_entity_poly.pdbx_strand_id
1 'polypeptide(L)'
;MATNKEIGADEFRAALATAAEEILGTQIEPGSLADRLLHQGREEGREEGREEGREAGRVEGLRRGELIGRLQVLSELLGEQLSDLESLSLDDLRTLSQELQLRLAGRR
;
A
#
# COMPACT_ATOMS: atom_id res chain seq x y z
N MET A 1 -21.80 3.33 -6.04
CA MET A 1 -20.64 3.13 -6.92
C MET A 1 -20.00 4.49 -7.15
N ALA A 2 -19.00 4.87 -6.34
CA ALA A 2 -18.30 6.14 -6.51
C ALA A 2 -17.16 5.90 -7.50
N THR A 3 -17.33 6.39 -8.73
CA THR A 3 -16.30 6.39 -9.76
C THR A 3 -15.20 7.34 -9.32
N ASN A 4 -14.06 6.79 -8.90
CA ASN A 4 -12.84 7.55 -8.66
C ASN A 4 -12.33 8.02 -10.04
N LYS A 5 -12.87 9.13 -10.52
CA LYS A 5 -12.49 9.69 -11.82
C LYS A 5 -11.07 10.22 -11.66
N GLU A 6 -10.11 9.59 -12.35
CA GLU A 6 -8.75 10.12 -12.47
C GLU A 6 -8.85 11.50 -13.14
N ILE A 7 -8.86 12.56 -12.35
CA ILE A 7 -8.84 13.93 -12.85
C ILE A 7 -7.46 14.13 -13.48
N GLY A 8 -7.42 14.43 -14.78
CA GLY A 8 -6.18 14.73 -15.48
C GLY A 8 -5.48 15.95 -14.88
N ALA A 9 -4.16 16.02 -14.96
CA ALA A 9 -3.38 17.13 -14.41
C ALA A 9 -3.84 18.51 -14.91
N ASP A 10 -4.35 18.56 -16.14
CA ASP A 10 -4.89 19.76 -16.77
C ASP A 10 -6.28 20.14 -16.22
N GLU A 11 -7.14 19.14 -15.98
CA GLU A 11 -8.46 19.35 -15.38
C GLU A 11 -8.35 19.80 -13.92
N PHE A 12 -7.37 19.28 -13.18
CA PHE A 12 -7.09 19.70 -11.81
C PHE A 12 -6.48 21.11 -11.76
N ARG A 13 -5.60 21.46 -12.71
CA ARG A 13 -5.11 22.84 -12.87
C ARG A 13 -6.25 23.80 -13.17
N ALA A 14 -7.17 23.43 -14.06
CA ALA A 14 -8.34 24.23 -14.38
C ALA A 14 -9.24 24.42 -13.14
N ALA A 15 -9.55 23.34 -12.41
CA ALA A 15 -10.38 23.41 -11.21
C ALA A 15 -9.75 24.26 -10.09
N LEU A 16 -8.43 24.17 -9.89
CA LEU A 16 -7.72 25.03 -8.94
C LEU A 16 -7.64 26.48 -9.39
N ALA A 17 -7.46 26.74 -10.69
CA ALA A 17 -7.48 28.11 -11.22
C ALA A 17 -8.85 28.75 -11.00
N THR A 18 -9.93 28.03 -11.29
CA THR A 18 -11.30 28.49 -11.03
C THR A 18 -11.54 28.71 -9.53
N ALA A 19 -11.14 27.77 -8.68
CA ALA A 19 -11.30 27.91 -7.22
C ALA A 19 -10.45 29.05 -6.63
N ALA A 20 -9.23 29.27 -7.14
CA ALA A 20 -8.37 30.38 -6.72
C ALA A 20 -8.91 31.73 -7.17
N GLU A 21 -9.53 31.80 -8.35
CA GLU A 21 -10.19 32.99 -8.89
C GLU A 21 -11.46 33.32 -8.10
N GLU A 22 -12.24 32.30 -7.71
CA GLU A 22 -13.49 32.45 -6.97
C GLU A 22 -13.29 32.75 -5.47
N ILE A 23 -12.22 32.21 -4.85
CA ILE A 23 -12.00 32.33 -3.40
C ILE A 23 -11.00 33.45 -3.05
N LEU A 24 -9.95 33.66 -3.85
CA LEU A 24 -8.90 34.65 -3.55
C LEU A 24 -8.80 35.80 -4.56
N GLY A 25 -9.46 35.72 -5.72
CA GLY A 25 -9.36 36.75 -6.76
C GLY A 25 -7.94 36.91 -7.33
N THR A 26 -7.06 35.93 -7.12
CA THR A 26 -5.65 36.00 -7.51
C THR A 26 -5.39 35.11 -8.72
N GLN A 27 -5.02 35.70 -9.85
CA GLN A 27 -4.35 34.98 -10.94
C GLN A 27 -3.00 34.49 -10.40
N ILE A 28 -2.81 33.17 -10.30
CA ILE A 28 -1.52 32.59 -9.90
C ILE A 28 -0.56 32.77 -11.07
N GLU A 29 0.30 33.78 -10.98
CA GLU A 29 1.30 34.02 -12.02
C GLU A 29 2.36 32.91 -12.04
N PRO A 30 2.75 32.41 -13.22
CA PRO A 30 3.84 31.44 -13.36
C PRO A 30 5.12 31.95 -12.68
N GLY A 31 5.74 31.12 -11.84
CA GLY A 31 6.95 31.46 -11.09
C GLY A 31 6.73 32.27 -9.80
N SER A 32 5.49 32.63 -9.48
CA SER A 32 5.10 33.21 -8.19
C SER A 32 5.34 32.25 -7.03
N LEU A 33 5.34 32.77 -5.79
CA LEU A 33 5.46 31.94 -4.60
C LEU A 33 4.35 30.88 -4.53
N ALA A 34 3.12 31.23 -4.93
CA ALA A 34 1.99 30.30 -4.96
C ALA A 34 2.19 29.18 -5.99
N ASP A 35 2.69 29.49 -7.19
CA ASP A 35 2.98 28.48 -8.23
C ASP A 35 4.10 27.51 -7.78
N ARG A 36 5.14 28.02 -7.11
CA ARG A 36 6.22 27.20 -6.55
C ARG A 36 5.72 26.28 -5.43
N LEU A 37 4.93 26.80 -4.50
CA LEU A 37 4.36 25.99 -3.42
C LEU A 37 3.45 24.89 -3.97
N LEU A 38 2.67 25.17 -5.03
CA LEU A 38 1.84 24.18 -5.71
C LEU A 38 2.67 23.12 -6.44
N HIS A 39 3.78 23.51 -7.08
CA HIS A 39 4.70 22.55 -7.69
C HIS A 39 5.37 21.66 -6.65
N GLN A 40 5.90 22.28 -5.59
CA GLN A 40 6.57 21.59 -4.50
C GLN A 40 5.62 20.58 -3.82
N GLY A 41 4.40 20.98 -3.46
CA GLY A 41 3.43 20.06 -2.86
C GLY A 41 3.02 18.90 -3.77
N ARG A 42 3.05 19.08 -5.10
CA ARG A 42 2.83 17.99 -6.07
C ARG A 42 4.02 17.06 -6.18
N GLU A 43 5.23 17.58 -6.07
CA GLU A 43 6.46 16.77 -6.09
C GLU A 43 6.57 15.95 -4.80
N GLU A 44 6.41 16.60 -3.65
CA GLU A 44 6.40 15.97 -2.33
C GLU A 44 5.33 14.88 -2.26
N GLY A 45 4.07 15.16 -2.64
CA GLY A 45 3.01 14.15 -2.61
C GLY A 45 3.26 12.95 -3.55
N ARG A 46 4.00 13.13 -4.65
CA ARG A 46 4.41 12.01 -5.52
C ARG A 46 5.56 11.22 -4.93
N GLU A 47 6.49 11.87 -4.25
CA GLU A 47 7.63 11.24 -3.61
C GLU A 47 7.17 10.43 -2.40
N GLU A 48 6.37 11.02 -1.52
CA GLU A 48 5.75 10.36 -0.36
C GLU A 48 4.94 9.14 -0.80
N GLY A 49 4.04 9.28 -1.78
CA GLY A 49 3.23 8.14 -2.26
C GLY A 49 4.07 6.99 -2.85
N ARG A 50 5.24 7.29 -3.44
CA ARG A 50 6.18 6.26 -3.92
C ARG A 50 6.92 5.60 -2.77
N GLU A 51 7.34 6.38 -1.77
CA GLU A 51 8.05 5.87 -0.60
C GLU A 51 7.14 4.98 0.24
N GLU A 52 5.94 5.46 0.58
CA GLU A 52 4.93 4.70 1.32
C GLU A 52 4.57 3.40 0.59
N GLY A 53 4.38 3.44 -0.74
CA GLY A 53 4.09 2.24 -1.53
C GLY A 53 5.21 1.21 -1.49
N ARG A 54 6.48 1.65 -1.55
CA ARG A 54 7.64 0.74 -1.42
C ARG A 54 7.75 0.17 -0.02
N GLU A 55 7.55 0.98 1.01
CA GLU A 55 7.62 0.53 2.39
C GLU A 55 6.50 -0.47 2.70
N ALA A 56 5.25 -0.16 2.32
CA ALA A 56 4.11 -1.06 2.49
C ALA A 56 4.36 -2.41 1.81
N GLY A 57 4.83 -2.40 0.54
CA GLY A 57 5.15 -3.63 -0.17
C GLY A 57 6.27 -4.44 0.48
N ARG A 58 7.32 -3.77 1.01
CA ARG A 58 8.40 -4.44 1.74
C ARG A 58 7.90 -5.08 3.03
N VAL A 59 7.10 -4.37 3.81
CA VAL A 59 6.53 -4.86 5.07
C VAL A 59 5.60 -6.05 4.81
N GLU A 60 4.74 -5.95 3.79
CA GLU A 60 3.84 -7.04 3.42
C GLU A 60 4.61 -8.29 2.98
N GLY A 61 5.62 -8.12 2.13
CA GLY A 61 6.48 -9.22 1.67
C GLY A 61 7.24 -9.90 2.81
N LEU A 62 7.82 -9.13 3.74
CA LEU A 62 8.51 -9.67 4.92
C LEU A 62 7.55 -10.48 5.81
N ARG A 63 6.37 -9.93 6.09
CA ARG A 63 5.36 -10.61 6.93
C ARG A 63 4.88 -11.91 6.29
N ARG A 64 4.73 -11.92 4.97
CA ARG A 64 4.38 -13.12 4.21
C ARG A 64 5.48 -14.18 4.28
N GLY A 65 6.73 -13.77 4.04
CA GLY A 65 7.88 -14.66 4.10
C GLY A 65 8.05 -15.30 5.48
N GLU A 66 7.84 -14.54 6.56
CA GLU A 66 7.88 -15.08 7.93
C GLU A 66 6.83 -16.18 8.15
N LEU A 67 5.59 -15.96 7.68
CA LEU A 67 4.52 -16.94 7.81
C LEU A 67 4.80 -18.21 7.00
N ILE A 68 5.26 -18.06 5.76
CA ILE A 68 5.61 -19.20 4.91
C ILE A 68 6.74 -20.01 5.54
N GLY A 69 7.81 -19.36 6.02
CA GLY A 69 8.92 -20.05 6.69
C GLY A 69 8.47 -20.78 7.96
N ARG A 70 7.60 -20.16 8.76
CA ARG A 70 7.00 -20.81 9.94
C ARG A 70 6.17 -22.03 9.56
N LEU A 71 5.35 -21.92 8.52
CA LEU A 71 4.52 -23.02 8.01
C LEU A 71 5.38 -24.20 7.52
N GLN A 72 6.47 -23.92 6.80
CA GLN A 72 7.41 -24.95 6.35
C GLN A 72 7.97 -25.73 7.54
N VAL A 73 8.49 -25.04 8.56
CA VAL A 73 9.01 -25.71 9.77
C VAL A 73 7.93 -26.53 10.48
N LEU A 74 6.72 -25.98 10.64
CA LEU A 74 5.61 -26.71 11.28
C LEU A 74 5.22 -27.96 10.49
N SER A 75 5.16 -27.85 9.16
CA SER A 75 4.85 -28.98 8.29
C SER A 75 5.93 -30.07 8.35
N GLU A 76 7.20 -29.70 8.38
CA GLU A 76 8.33 -30.63 8.55
C GLU A 76 8.23 -31.38 9.88
N LEU A 77 7.93 -30.67 10.97
CA LEU A 77 7.76 -31.27 12.30
C LEU A 77 6.55 -32.22 12.38
N LEU A 78 5.50 -31.96 11.60
CA LEU A 78 4.30 -32.79 11.54
C LEU A 78 4.41 -33.96 10.56
N GLY A 79 5.38 -33.90 9.64
CA GLY A 79 5.54 -34.86 8.52
C GLY A 79 4.55 -34.61 7.38
N GLU A 80 4.06 -33.38 7.22
CA GLU A 80 3.10 -32.98 6.20
C GLU A 80 3.81 -32.20 5.09
N GLN A 81 3.33 -32.33 3.85
CA GLN A 81 3.82 -31.53 2.72
C GLN A 81 2.80 -30.41 2.44
N LEU A 82 3.25 -29.15 2.49
CA LEU A 82 2.44 -28.00 2.08
C LEU A 82 2.84 -27.54 0.68
N SER A 83 1.85 -27.30 -0.16
CA SER A 83 2.00 -26.80 -1.54
C SER A 83 1.28 -25.45 -1.68
N ASP A 84 1.68 -24.64 -2.66
CA ASP A 84 0.97 -23.43 -3.10
C ASP A 84 0.78 -22.31 -2.05
N LEU A 85 1.65 -22.27 -1.03
CA LEU A 85 1.61 -21.24 0.02
C LEU A 85 1.74 -19.81 -0.54
N GLU A 86 2.40 -19.62 -1.69
CA GLU A 86 2.56 -18.32 -2.34
C GLU A 86 1.25 -17.76 -2.92
N SER A 87 0.27 -18.61 -3.18
CA SER A 87 -1.05 -18.19 -3.69
C SER A 87 -2.02 -17.76 -2.59
N LEU A 88 -1.75 -18.15 -1.34
CA LEU A 88 -2.64 -17.92 -0.21
C LEU A 88 -2.56 -16.49 0.32
N SER A 89 -3.67 -15.94 0.80
CA SER A 89 -3.67 -14.62 1.43
C SER A 89 -2.89 -14.64 2.76
N LEU A 90 -2.50 -13.46 3.25
CA LEU A 90 -1.83 -13.36 4.55
C LEU A 90 -2.68 -13.92 5.70
N ASP A 91 -4.00 -13.77 5.63
CA ASP A 91 -4.91 -14.25 6.67
C ASP A 91 -5.10 -15.77 6.59
N ASP A 92 -5.12 -16.34 5.38
CA ASP A 92 -5.13 -17.80 5.19
C ASP A 92 -3.83 -18.43 5.73
N LEU A 93 -2.68 -17.83 5.42
CA LEU A 93 -1.38 -18.28 5.95
C LEU A 93 -1.32 -18.23 7.48
N ARG A 94 -1.89 -17.19 8.10
CA ARG A 94 -1.99 -17.11 9.57
C ARG A 94 -2.89 -18.20 10.14
N THR A 95 -4.05 -18.40 9.54
CA THR A 95 -5.03 -19.40 9.97
C THR A 95 -4.42 -20.80 9.92
N LEU A 96 -3.77 -21.13 8.80
CA LEU A 96 -3.06 -22.39 8.64
C LEU A 96 -1.92 -22.54 9.66
N SER A 97 -1.16 -21.47 9.93
CA SER A 97 -0.09 -21.53 10.92
C SER A 97 -0.62 -21.82 12.32
N GLN A 98 -1.76 -21.25 12.70
CA GLN A 98 -2.38 -21.51 14.00
C GLN A 98 -2.89 -22.95 14.08
N GLU A 99 -3.49 -23.45 13.00
CA GLU A 99 -3.97 -24.82 12.93
C GLU A 99 -2.84 -25.84 13.12
N LEU A 100 -1.72 -25.68 12.41
CA LEU A 100 -0.58 -26.60 12.55
C LEU A 100 0.06 -26.51 13.94
N GLN A 101 0.12 -25.31 14.54
CA GLN A 101 0.59 -25.15 15.92
C GLN A 101 -0.29 -25.90 16.93
N LEU A 102 -1.62 -25.81 16.79
CA LEU A 102 -2.56 -26.53 17.64
C LEU A 102 -2.41 -28.05 17.50
N ARG A 103 -2.28 -28.55 16.26
CA ARG A 103 -2.04 -29.97 16.00
C ARG A 103 -0.73 -30.45 16.62
N LEU A 104 0.35 -29.67 16.49
CA LEU A 104 1.64 -30.00 17.08
C LEU A 104 1.58 -30.01 18.61
N ALA A 105 0.87 -29.05 19.22
CA ALA A 105 0.67 -29.01 20.65
C ALA A 105 -0.12 -30.22 21.17
N GLY A 106 -1.11 -30.70 20.41
CA GLY A 106 -1.89 -31.90 20.74
C GLY A 106 -1.16 -33.23 20.58
N ARG A 107 0.06 -33.24 20.03
CA ARG A 107 0.92 -34.44 19.94
C ARG A 107 1.83 -34.63 21.17
N ARG A 108 1.88 -33.67 22.10
CA ARG A 108 2.64 -33.76 23.35
C ARG A 108 1.79 -34.37 24.46
#